data_AF-A0A8T5T7D2-F1
#
_entry.id   AF-A0A8T5T7D2-F1
#
_cell.length_a   1.000
_cell.length_b   1.000
_cell.length_c   1.000
_cell.angle_alpha   90.00
_cell.angle_beta   90.00
_cell.angle_gamma   90.00
#
_symmetry.space_group_name_H-M   'P 1'
#
loop_
_entity.id
_entity.type
_entity.pdbx_description
1 polymer ?
#
loop_
_entity_poly.entity_id
_entity_poly.type
_entity_poly.pdbx_seq_one_letter_code
_entity_poly.pdbx_strand_id
1 'polypeptide(L)'
;MTIEIDDSGTGDLVGDAFIGFLRQETGEMLFKALSMELFKGDNWKNKEPYKMTVDLVKEGLKELNFDKKNEKVLLCRGNIFDQVRQYFNDVGIIHEPAIIEGKLQDAVEERLIKHLRNDLGIHSRNLTIKSGAKRYFVLFNWVCRNFYKREKYVKSGFKKWNTHWRD
;
A
#
# COMPACT_ATOMS: atom_id res chain seq x y z
N MET A 1 2.25 23.82 -6.03
CA MET A 1 1.81 23.08 -4.83
C MET A 1 2.26 21.64 -4.94
N THR A 2 2.22 20.89 -3.84
CA THR A 2 2.79 19.54 -3.79
C THR A 2 1.81 18.55 -3.21
N ILE A 3 1.59 17.46 -3.94
CA ILE A 3 0.88 16.28 -3.45
C ILE A 3 1.91 15.18 -3.21
N GLU A 4 1.97 14.67 -1.99
CA GLU A 4 2.70 13.45 -1.67
C GLU A 4 1.79 12.23 -1.89
N ILE A 5 2.36 11.15 -2.42
CA ILE A 5 1.70 9.85 -2.53
C ILE A 5 2.63 8.78 -1.96
N ASP A 6 2.11 8.01 -1.00
CA ASP A 6 2.82 6.93 -0.31
C ASP A 6 1.96 5.67 -0.22
N ASP A 7 2.59 4.55 0.10
CA ASP A 7 1.91 3.28 0.32
C ASP A 7 2.30 2.62 1.63
N SER A 8 1.39 1.83 2.19
CA SER A 8 1.71 0.89 3.26
C SER A 8 1.01 -0.44 3.03
N GLY A 9 1.65 -1.53 3.44
CA GLY A 9 1.10 -2.87 3.38
C GLY A 9 1.36 -3.61 2.07
N THR A 10 1.90 -2.98 1.02
CA THR A 10 2.12 -3.65 -0.28
C THR A 10 3.07 -4.84 -0.20
N GLY A 11 4.07 -4.78 0.68
CA GLY A 11 4.99 -5.88 1.00
C GLY A 11 4.60 -6.73 2.22
N ASP A 12 3.54 -6.36 2.95
CA ASP A 12 3.10 -7.12 4.12
C ASP A 12 2.42 -8.44 3.72
N LEU A 13 2.64 -9.48 4.51
CA LEU A 13 2.18 -10.84 4.20
C LEU A 13 0.66 -10.96 4.17
N VAL A 14 -0.04 -10.19 5.01
CA VAL A 14 -1.46 -10.34 5.33
C VAL A 14 -2.18 -9.00 5.20
N GLY A 15 -3.41 -9.04 4.72
CA GLY A 15 -4.33 -7.89 4.69
C GLY A 15 -4.12 -6.95 3.51
N ASP A 16 -5.04 -6.00 3.37
CA ASP A 16 -5.02 -5.02 2.28
C ASP A 16 -3.79 -4.11 2.37
N ALA A 17 -3.46 -3.47 1.25
CA ALA A 17 -2.54 -2.35 1.22
C ALA A 17 -3.32 -1.03 1.13
N PHE A 18 -2.67 0.07 1.43
CA PHE A 18 -3.28 1.40 1.39
C PHE A 18 -2.36 2.37 0.64
N ILE A 19 -2.96 3.17 -0.23
CA ILE A 19 -2.33 4.29 -0.91
C ILE A 19 -2.81 5.56 -0.21
N GLY A 20 -1.91 6.36 0.32
CA GLY A 20 -2.21 7.64 0.95
C GLY A 20 -1.85 8.81 0.05
N PHE A 21 -2.59 9.90 0.18
CA PHE A 21 -2.36 11.15 -0.54
C PHE A 21 -2.38 12.31 0.46
N LEU A 22 -1.46 13.27 0.32
CA LEU A 22 -1.41 14.47 1.15
C LEU A 22 -1.08 15.69 0.30
N ARG A 23 -1.97 16.67 0.28
CA ARG A 23 -1.68 18.02 -0.21
C ARG A 23 -0.92 18.76 0.89
N GLN A 24 0.36 19.06 0.68
CA GLN A 24 1.22 19.61 1.75
C GLN A 24 0.72 20.96 2.27
N GLU A 25 0.20 21.80 1.38
CA GLU A 25 -0.16 23.19 1.71
C GLU A 25 -1.44 23.30 2.54
N THR A 26 -2.43 22.45 2.29
CA THR A 26 -3.73 22.49 3.00
C THR A 26 -3.83 21.44 4.10
N GLY A 27 -2.98 20.41 4.03
CA GLY A 27 -3.07 19.24 4.91
C GLY A 27 -4.22 18.29 4.55
N GLU A 28 -4.91 18.52 3.43
CA GLU A 28 -5.97 17.65 2.90
C GLU A 28 -5.39 16.26 2.59
N MET A 29 -6.09 15.23 3.04
CA MET A 29 -5.59 13.86 3.05
C MET A 29 -6.70 12.88 2.73
N LEU A 30 -6.40 11.90 1.89
CA LEU A 30 -7.30 10.79 1.60
C LEU A 30 -6.53 9.48 1.43
N PHE A 31 -7.28 8.37 1.45
CA PHE A 31 -6.72 7.03 1.36
C PHE A 31 -7.53 6.18 0.38
N LYS A 32 -6.83 5.32 -0.34
CA LYS A 32 -7.42 4.28 -1.19
C LYS A 32 -6.94 2.90 -0.73
N ALA A 33 -7.86 1.95 -0.61
CA ALA A 33 -7.54 0.58 -0.25
C ALA A 33 -7.23 -0.23 -1.51
N LEU A 34 -6.13 -0.97 -1.48
CA LEU A 34 -5.71 -1.90 -2.52
C LEU A 34 -5.88 -3.33 -1.99
N SER A 35 -6.90 -4.01 -2.51
CA SER A 35 -7.32 -5.31 -1.99
C SER A 35 -6.22 -6.36 -2.04
N MET A 36 -6.09 -7.12 -0.96
CA MET A 36 -5.19 -8.26 -0.85
C MET A 36 -5.47 -9.39 -1.86
N GLU A 37 -6.69 -9.47 -2.40
CA GLU A 37 -7.05 -10.44 -3.45
C GLU A 37 -6.28 -10.20 -4.75
N LEU A 38 -5.84 -8.96 -5.01
CA LEU A 38 -5.03 -8.64 -6.18
C LEU A 38 -3.62 -9.25 -6.09
N PHE A 39 -3.16 -9.58 -4.89
CA PHE A 39 -1.85 -10.14 -4.63
C PHE A 39 -1.83 -11.67 -4.62
N LYS A 40 -2.88 -12.32 -5.16
CA LYS A 40 -3.01 -13.78 -5.19
C LYS A 40 -3.02 -14.33 -6.61
N GLY A 41 -2.58 -15.57 -6.76
CA GLY A 41 -2.80 -16.38 -7.96
C GLY A 41 -2.49 -15.64 -9.27
N ASP A 42 -3.45 -15.68 -10.19
CA ASP A 42 -3.29 -15.07 -11.52
C ASP A 42 -3.33 -13.54 -11.49
N ASN A 43 -3.98 -12.92 -10.50
CA ASN A 43 -3.94 -11.47 -10.32
C ASN A 43 -2.50 -10.98 -10.12
N TRP A 44 -1.74 -11.68 -9.28
CA TRP A 44 -0.32 -11.35 -9.07
C TRP A 44 0.51 -11.57 -10.33
N LYS A 45 0.31 -12.70 -11.04
CA LYS A 45 1.04 -13.00 -12.29
C LYS A 45 0.77 -11.94 -13.36
N ASN A 46 -0.46 -11.45 -13.46
CA ASN A 46 -0.89 -10.45 -14.43
C ASN A 46 -0.58 -9.00 -14.00
N LYS A 47 0.11 -8.81 -12.88
CA LYS A 47 0.45 -7.52 -12.28
C LYS A 47 -0.78 -6.64 -11.99
N GLU A 48 -1.92 -7.26 -11.64
CA GLU A 48 -3.16 -6.54 -11.33
C GLU A 48 -3.03 -5.53 -10.18
N PRO A 49 -2.24 -5.75 -9.10
CA PRO A 49 -2.02 -4.72 -8.09
C PRO A 49 -1.48 -3.42 -8.67
N TYR A 50 -0.54 -3.50 -9.62
CA TYR A 50 0.10 -2.34 -10.22
C TYR A 50 -0.87 -1.57 -11.12
N LYS A 51 -1.70 -2.29 -11.89
CA LYS A 51 -2.74 -1.68 -12.74
C LYS A 51 -3.79 -0.98 -11.88
N MET A 52 -4.29 -1.66 -10.85
CA MET A 52 -5.26 -1.09 -9.92
C MET A 52 -4.67 0.12 -9.18
N THR A 53 -3.39 0.10 -8.80
CA THR A 53 -2.73 1.27 -8.20
C THR A 53 -2.76 2.49 -9.13
N VAL A 54 -2.65 2.33 -10.45
CA VAL A 54 -2.83 3.44 -11.40
C VAL A 54 -4.23 4.02 -11.31
N ASP A 55 -5.25 3.18 -11.27
CA ASP A 55 -6.65 3.63 -11.25
C ASP A 55 -7.00 4.31 -9.90
N LEU A 56 -6.53 3.75 -8.78
CA LEU A 56 -6.68 4.38 -7.46
C LEU A 56 -5.94 5.72 -7.37
N VAL A 57 -4.78 5.86 -8.01
CA VAL A 57 -4.06 7.15 -8.07
C VAL A 57 -4.81 8.17 -8.92
N LYS A 58 -5.38 7.77 -10.06
CA LYS A 58 -6.24 8.67 -10.86
C LYS A 58 -7.45 9.13 -10.04
N GLU A 59 -8.08 8.22 -9.32
CA GLU A 59 -9.24 8.52 -8.47
C GLU A 59 -8.86 9.48 -7.33
N GLY A 60 -7.76 9.22 -6.61
CA GLY A 60 -7.28 10.08 -5.54
C GLY A 60 -6.90 11.48 -6.02
N LEU A 61 -6.20 11.60 -7.15
CA LEU A 61 -5.88 12.91 -7.74
C LEU A 61 -7.14 13.66 -8.18
N LYS A 62 -8.14 12.96 -8.72
CA LYS A 62 -9.43 13.54 -9.08
C LYS A 62 -10.16 14.08 -7.84
N GLU A 63 -10.18 13.32 -6.75
CA GLU A 63 -10.82 13.73 -5.49
C GLU A 63 -10.15 14.94 -4.84
N LEU A 64 -8.82 15.03 -4.93
CA LEU A 64 -8.06 16.21 -4.48
C LEU A 64 -8.19 17.41 -5.43
N ASN A 65 -8.97 17.30 -6.51
CA ASN A 65 -9.05 18.30 -7.58
C ASN A 65 -7.66 18.72 -8.09
N PHE A 66 -6.77 17.75 -8.30
CA PHE A 66 -5.38 17.97 -8.69
C PHE A 66 -5.25 18.86 -9.93
N ASP A 67 -4.51 19.96 -9.81
CA ASP A 67 -4.20 20.86 -10.90
C ASP A 67 -2.84 20.53 -11.53
N LYS A 68 -2.90 19.74 -12.60
CA LYS A 68 -1.73 19.32 -13.38
C LYS A 68 -0.81 20.46 -13.84
N LYS A 69 -1.30 21.70 -13.98
CA LYS A 69 -0.47 22.84 -14.43
C LYS A 69 0.32 23.48 -13.30
N ASN A 70 -0.20 23.44 -12.07
CA ASN A 70 0.30 24.21 -10.94
C ASN A 70 0.82 23.33 -9.78
N GLU A 71 0.64 22.01 -9.91
CA GLU A 71 0.99 21.05 -8.88
C GLU A 71 1.98 19.99 -9.39
N LYS A 72 2.86 19.57 -8.49
CA LYS A 72 3.73 18.41 -8.70
C LYS A 72 3.40 17.30 -7.73
N VAL A 73 3.74 16.07 -8.10
CA VAL A 73 3.58 14.89 -7.26
C VAL A 73 4.95 14.42 -6.75
N LEU A 74 5.09 14.31 -5.43
CA LEU A 74 6.17 13.56 -4.79
C LEU A 74 5.71 12.13 -4.59
N LEU A 75 6.30 11.19 -5.32
CA LEU A 75 5.85 9.80 -5.34
C LEU A 75 6.86 8.91 -4.62
N CYS A 76 6.39 8.11 -3.67
CA CYS A 76 7.20 7.11 -2.99
C CYS A 76 7.92 6.20 -3.99
N ARG A 77 9.13 5.75 -3.63
CA ARG A 77 9.99 4.88 -4.45
C ARG A 77 9.56 3.41 -4.48
N GLY A 78 8.46 3.05 -3.80
CA GLY A 78 7.89 1.71 -3.81
C GLY A 78 7.60 1.22 -5.22
N ASN A 79 7.88 -0.07 -5.48
CA ASN A 79 7.70 -0.66 -6.81
C ASN A 79 6.23 -0.72 -7.24
N ILE A 80 5.28 -0.75 -6.30
CA ILE A 80 3.84 -0.74 -6.60
C ILE A 80 3.44 0.43 -7.51
N PHE A 81 4.21 1.52 -7.46
CA PHE A 81 4.01 2.74 -8.24
C PHE A 81 4.70 2.73 -9.62
N ASP A 82 5.32 1.63 -10.06
CA ASP A 82 6.05 1.58 -11.33
C ASP A 82 5.17 1.94 -12.53
N GLN A 83 3.95 1.41 -12.56
CA GLN A 83 2.98 1.76 -13.61
C GLN A 83 2.38 3.16 -13.43
N VAL A 84 2.35 3.69 -12.19
CA VAL A 84 1.94 5.08 -11.94
C VAL A 84 2.94 6.06 -12.53
N ARG A 85 4.24 5.79 -12.39
CA ARG A 85 5.29 6.61 -13.00
C ARG A 85 5.20 6.61 -14.52
N GLN A 86 4.92 5.45 -15.12
CA GLN A 86 4.66 5.35 -16.57
C GLN A 86 3.46 6.20 -16.96
N TYR A 87 2.33 6.03 -16.28
CA TYR A 87 1.12 6.83 -16.51
C TYR A 87 1.40 8.34 -16.40
N PHE A 88 2.09 8.79 -15.35
CA PHE A 88 2.43 10.20 -15.17
C PHE A 88 3.28 10.75 -16.30
N ASN A 89 4.25 9.99 -16.79
CA ASN A 89 5.04 10.37 -17.97
C ASN A 89 4.15 10.47 -19.21
N ASP A 90 3.31 9.47 -19.47
CA ASP A 90 2.44 9.40 -20.65
C ASP A 90 1.46 10.57 -20.73
N VAL A 91 0.88 10.95 -19.58
CA VAL A 91 -0.04 12.09 -19.53
C VAL A 91 0.67 13.40 -19.25
N GLY A 92 1.98 13.45 -18.98
CA GLY A 92 2.72 14.68 -18.68
C GLY A 92 2.37 15.31 -17.33
N ILE A 93 2.16 14.51 -16.29
CA ILE A 93 2.10 14.95 -14.90
C ILE A 93 3.52 15.14 -14.38
N ILE A 94 3.81 16.29 -13.76
CA ILE A 94 5.12 16.56 -13.16
C ILE A 94 5.23 15.74 -11.87
N HIS A 95 6.21 14.84 -11.81
CA HIS A 95 6.45 14.02 -10.62
C HIS A 95 7.94 13.85 -10.33
N GLU A 96 8.27 13.63 -9.06
CA GLU A 96 9.62 13.35 -8.58
C GLU A 96 9.59 12.14 -7.64
N PRO A 97 10.56 11.20 -7.73
CA PRO A 97 10.71 10.14 -6.75
C PRO A 97 11.14 10.73 -5.40
N ALA A 98 10.45 10.37 -4.33
CA ALA A 98 10.70 10.90 -3.00
C ALA A 98 10.78 9.82 -1.93
N ILE A 99 11.50 10.12 -0.84
CA ILE A 99 11.33 9.43 0.44
C ILE A 99 10.21 10.18 1.14
N ILE A 100 9.06 9.54 1.30
CA ILE A 100 7.96 10.15 2.04
C ILE A 100 8.19 9.89 3.52
N GLU A 101 8.28 10.96 4.31
CA GLU A 101 8.49 10.91 5.74
C GLU A 101 7.50 11.83 6.46
N GLY A 102 7.19 11.52 7.72
CA GLY A 102 6.32 12.36 8.55
C GLY A 102 4.84 12.11 8.31
N LYS A 103 4.07 13.19 8.09
CA LYS A 103 2.60 13.18 8.25
C LYS A 103 1.90 12.11 7.39
N LEU A 104 2.25 12.00 6.10
CA LEU A 104 1.62 11.02 5.22
C LEU A 104 2.03 9.58 5.58
N GLN A 105 3.33 9.35 5.79
CA GLN A 105 3.89 8.05 6.16
C GLN A 105 3.24 7.51 7.44
N ASP A 106 3.17 8.32 8.50
CA ASP A 106 2.57 7.94 9.78
C ASP A 106 1.09 7.60 9.62
N ALA A 107 0.36 8.37 8.81
CA ALA A 107 -1.07 8.19 8.63
C ALA A 107 -1.42 6.93 7.80
N VAL A 108 -0.64 6.63 6.76
CA VAL A 108 -0.85 5.41 5.95
C VAL A 108 -0.44 4.15 6.73
N GLU A 109 0.62 4.21 7.54
CA GLU A 109 0.99 3.14 8.48
C GLU A 109 -0.07 2.94 9.56
N GLU A 110 -0.62 4.01 10.13
CA GLU A 110 -1.71 3.90 11.10
C GLU A 110 -2.96 3.26 10.49
N ARG A 111 -3.28 3.60 9.24
CA ARG A 111 -4.39 3.00 8.49
C ARG A 111 -4.20 1.49 8.33
N LEU A 112 -3.00 1.05 7.94
CA LEU A 112 -2.66 -0.37 7.86
C LEU A 112 -2.81 -1.06 9.22
N ILE A 113 -2.27 -0.48 10.29
CA ILE A 113 -2.33 -1.08 11.64
C ILE A 113 -3.78 -1.19 12.12
N LYS A 114 -4.63 -0.19 11.85
CA LYS A 114 -6.07 -0.23 12.15
C LYS A 114 -6.75 -1.37 11.38
N HIS A 115 -6.49 -1.52 10.09
CA HIS A 115 -7.01 -2.63 9.29
C HIS A 115 -6.62 -4.00 9.87
N LEU A 116 -5.32 -4.22 10.10
CA LEU A 116 -4.82 -5.48 10.65
C LEU A 116 -5.42 -5.81 12.03
N ARG A 117 -5.63 -4.80 12.88
CA ARG A 117 -6.19 -4.98 14.22
C ARG A 117 -7.69 -5.20 14.21
N ASN A 118 -8.43 -4.36 13.51
CA ASN A 118 -9.88 -4.26 13.64
C ASN A 118 -10.60 -5.18 12.66
N ASP A 119 -10.09 -5.29 11.43
CA ASP A 119 -10.76 -6.06 10.38
C ASP A 119 -10.29 -7.52 10.40
N LEU A 120 -9.02 -7.76 10.76
CA LEU A 120 -8.42 -9.09 10.82
C LEU A 120 -8.17 -9.63 12.23
N GLY A 121 -8.36 -8.82 13.28
CA GLY A 121 -8.23 -9.29 14.67
C GLY A 121 -6.80 -9.61 15.11
N ILE A 122 -5.79 -8.91 14.57
CA ILE A 122 -4.37 -9.13 14.91
C ILE A 122 -3.99 -8.27 16.12
N HIS A 123 -4.20 -8.79 17.33
CA HIS A 123 -4.00 -8.04 18.59
C HIS A 123 -2.58 -8.14 19.20
N SER A 124 -1.54 -8.33 18.39
CA SER A 124 -0.16 -8.38 18.90
C SER A 124 0.27 -7.03 19.48
N ARG A 125 0.93 -7.02 20.65
CA ARG A 125 1.54 -5.79 21.22
C ARG A 125 2.68 -5.24 20.34
N ASN A 126 3.30 -6.12 19.55
CA ASN A 126 4.40 -5.78 18.65
C ASN A 126 3.92 -5.27 17.28
N LEU A 127 2.60 -5.10 17.07
CA LEU A 127 2.01 -4.52 15.86
C LEU A 127 1.77 -3.02 16.05
N THR A 128 2.74 -2.20 15.68
CA THR A 128 2.72 -0.74 15.79
C THR A 128 3.17 -0.11 14.47
N ILE A 129 2.98 1.19 14.32
CA ILE A 129 3.49 1.94 13.15
C ILE A 129 5.02 1.86 13.02
N LYS A 130 5.74 1.53 14.12
CA LYS A 130 7.20 1.37 14.14
C LYS A 130 7.66 -0.06 13.90
N SER A 131 6.73 -1.01 13.66
CA SER A 131 7.11 -2.41 13.49
C SER A 131 8.01 -2.65 12.27
N GLY A 132 7.80 -1.91 11.18
CA GLY A 132 8.55 -2.05 9.93
C GLY A 132 8.73 -3.52 9.53
N ALA A 133 9.96 -3.93 9.21
CA ALA A 133 10.27 -5.31 8.83
C ALA A 133 9.87 -6.38 9.88
N LYS A 134 9.82 -6.03 11.19
CA LYS A 134 9.41 -6.98 12.24
C LYS A 134 7.92 -7.32 12.16
N ARG A 135 7.12 -6.52 11.46
CA ARG A 135 5.69 -6.78 11.22
C ARG A 135 5.49 -8.11 10.50
N TYR A 136 6.39 -8.48 9.58
CA TYR A 136 6.36 -9.77 8.90
C TYR A 136 6.19 -10.95 9.88
N PHE A 137 7.02 -11.03 10.91
CA PHE A 137 6.97 -12.12 11.89
C PHE A 137 5.69 -12.09 12.73
N VAL A 138 5.15 -10.90 13.00
CA VAL A 138 3.85 -10.77 13.69
C VAL A 138 2.73 -11.37 12.84
N LEU A 139 2.68 -11.02 11.56
CA LEU A 139 1.67 -11.50 10.62
C LEU A 139 1.82 -13.01 10.37
N PHE A 140 3.05 -13.47 10.14
CA PHE A 140 3.35 -14.89 9.93
C PHE A 140 2.91 -15.73 11.13
N ASN A 141 3.32 -15.35 12.35
CA ASN A 141 2.90 -16.06 13.57
C ASN A 141 1.38 -16.04 13.77
N TRP A 142 0.70 -14.96 13.39
CA TRP A 142 -0.76 -14.90 13.43
C TRP A 142 -1.38 -15.91 12.46
N VAL A 143 -0.86 -16.06 11.25
CA VAL A 143 -1.31 -17.09 10.30
C VAL A 143 -1.07 -18.50 10.88
N CYS A 144 0.14 -18.82 11.33
CA CYS A 144 0.50 -20.16 11.83
C CYS A 144 -0.40 -20.64 12.98
N ARG A 145 -0.82 -19.75 13.88
CA ARG A 145 -1.72 -20.10 15.01
C ARG A 145 -3.08 -20.65 14.57
N ASN A 146 -3.53 -20.37 13.35
CA ASN A 146 -4.77 -20.91 12.81
C ASN A 146 -4.70 -20.96 11.28
N PHE A 147 -3.72 -21.74 10.79
CA PHE A 147 -3.27 -21.72 9.41
C PHE A 147 -4.42 -21.87 8.41
N TYR A 148 -5.19 -22.96 8.47
CA TYR A 148 -6.25 -23.25 7.50
C TYR A 148 -7.35 -22.19 7.46
N LYS A 149 -7.63 -21.50 8.57
CA LYS A 149 -8.63 -20.42 8.59
C LYS A 149 -8.07 -19.06 8.17
N ARG A 150 -6.76 -18.85 8.29
CA ARG A 150 -6.10 -17.55 8.11
C ARG A 150 -5.30 -17.43 6.83
N GLU A 151 -4.94 -18.55 6.19
CA GLU A 151 -4.25 -18.58 4.89
C GLU A 151 -4.98 -17.73 3.85
N LYS A 152 -6.32 -17.70 3.88
CA LYS A 152 -7.12 -16.88 2.97
C LYS A 152 -6.83 -15.38 3.04
N TYR A 153 -6.18 -14.87 4.09
CA TYR A 153 -5.79 -13.46 4.21
C TYR A 153 -4.36 -13.18 3.72
N VAL A 154 -3.65 -14.21 3.26
CA VAL A 154 -2.26 -14.12 2.82
C VAL A 154 -2.20 -13.67 1.36
N LYS A 155 -1.25 -12.78 1.08
CA LYS A 155 -0.81 -12.39 -0.27
C LYS A 155 0.00 -13.51 -0.91
N SER A 156 -0.69 -14.58 -1.30
CA SER A 156 -0.07 -15.83 -1.73
C SER A 156 0.66 -15.75 -3.07
N GLY A 157 0.59 -14.64 -3.81
CA GLY A 157 1.37 -14.42 -5.03
C GLY A 157 2.87 -14.28 -4.77
N PHE A 158 3.28 -13.90 -3.55
CA PHE A 158 4.69 -13.76 -3.22
C PHE A 158 5.43 -15.09 -3.32
N LYS A 159 6.50 -15.12 -4.12
CA LYS A 159 7.28 -16.34 -4.41
C LYS A 159 7.62 -17.13 -3.14
N LYS A 160 8.11 -16.43 -2.11
CA LYS A 160 8.53 -17.07 -0.85
C LYS A 160 7.38 -17.82 -0.16
N TRP A 161 6.13 -17.34 -0.25
CA TRP A 161 4.97 -18.01 0.36
C TRP A 161 4.83 -19.45 -0.16
N ASN A 162 4.87 -19.60 -1.49
CA ASN A 162 4.68 -20.89 -2.15
C ASN A 162 5.92 -21.80 -2.15
N THR A 163 7.08 -21.34 -1.69
CA THR A 163 8.33 -22.15 -1.74
C THR A 163 8.93 -22.46 -0.38
N HIS A 164 8.61 -21.69 0.66
CA HIS A 164 9.29 -21.81 1.96
C HIS A 164 8.36 -21.75 3.18
N TRP A 165 7.11 -21.29 3.03
CA TRP A 165 6.28 -20.91 4.18
C TRP A 165 4.95 -21.65 4.27
N ARG A 166 4.47 -22.22 3.16
CA ARG A 166 3.19 -22.95 3.11
C ARG A 166 3.32 -24.42 3.52
N ASP A 167 4.44 -25.05 3.15
CA ASP A 167 4.77 -26.46 3.40
C ASP A 167 5.69 -26.59 4.63
#